data_AF-A0A936G9Y9-F1
#
_entry.id   AF-A0A936G9Y9-F1
#
_cell.length_a   1.000
_cell.length_b   1.000
_cell.length_c   1.000
_cell.angle_alpha   90.00
_cell.angle_beta   90.00
_cell.angle_gamma   90.00
#
_symmetry.space_group_name_H-M   'P 1'
#
loop_
_entity.id
_entity.type
_entity.pdbx_description
1 polymer ?
#
loop_
_entity_poly.entity_id
_entity_poly.type
_entity_poly.pdbx_seq_one_letter_code
_entity_poly.pdbx_strand_id
1 'polypeptide(L)'
;MLSLIPDGDVDSVADRMTKAISNVKTGEITVATRSVEIDGVVVKDGQVIALLDGKLVVSAETVEQGVMDLLEKAEAAEHEIVTLFYGEGMTHVEANRIADVIRAKYSSLEVEVQEGAQPHYQFIISIE
;
A
#
# COMPACT_ATOMS: atom_id res chain seq x y z
N MET A 1 10.98 4.22 -7.21
CA MET A 1 12.33 4.22 -7.84
C MET A 1 13.08 5.55 -7.69
N LEU A 2 14.33 5.51 -7.19
CA LEU A 2 15.21 6.68 -7.05
C LEU A 2 15.62 7.22 -8.43
N SER A 3 15.12 8.41 -8.81
CA SER A 3 15.41 9.06 -10.10
C SER A 3 16.44 10.20 -10.01
N LEU A 4 17.32 10.15 -9.01
CA LEU A 4 18.38 11.14 -8.80
C LEU A 4 19.58 10.88 -9.73
N ILE A 5 20.03 11.92 -10.44
CA ILE A 5 21.33 11.94 -11.11
C ILE A 5 22.17 13.04 -10.45
N PRO A 6 23.19 12.69 -9.64
CA PRO A 6 23.94 13.66 -8.84
C PRO A 6 24.60 14.79 -9.64
N ASP A 7 25.08 14.47 -10.84
CA ASP A 7 25.77 15.41 -11.74
C ASP A 7 24.85 15.95 -12.85
N GLY A 8 23.52 15.72 -12.73
CA GLY A 8 22.53 16.14 -13.72
C GLY A 8 22.12 17.60 -13.58
N ASP A 9 21.59 18.17 -14.66
CA ASP A 9 20.92 19.47 -14.59
C ASP A 9 19.72 19.42 -13.65
N VAL A 10 19.58 20.43 -12.80
CA VAL A 10 18.61 20.44 -11.68
C VAL A 10 17.18 20.32 -12.19
N ASP A 11 16.81 21.06 -13.24
CA ASP A 11 15.45 21.07 -13.76
C ASP A 11 15.10 19.71 -14.41
N SER A 12 16.04 19.14 -15.17
CA SER A 12 15.88 17.80 -15.75
C SER A 12 15.76 16.69 -14.70
N VAL A 13 16.56 16.76 -13.63
CA VAL A 13 16.48 15.79 -12.52
C VAL A 13 15.16 15.94 -11.77
N ALA A 14 14.72 17.17 -11.49
CA ALA A 14 13.44 17.44 -10.86
C ALA A 14 12.28 16.87 -11.69
N ASP A 15 12.24 17.16 -12.99
CA ASP A 15 11.21 16.65 -13.91
C ASP A 15 11.16 15.11 -13.93
N ARG A 16 12.32 14.45 -13.90
CA ARG A 16 12.39 12.99 -13.85
C ARG A 16 11.86 12.45 -12.52
N MET A 17 12.23 13.06 -11.40
CA MET A 17 11.74 12.68 -10.08
C MET A 17 10.22 12.88 -9.98
N THR A 18 9.69 13.96 -10.53
CA THR A 18 8.23 14.23 -10.58
C THR A 18 7.47 13.23 -11.45
N LYS A 19 8.05 12.79 -12.58
CA LYS A 19 7.43 11.73 -13.39
C LYS A 19 7.51 10.35 -12.73
N ALA A 20 8.57 10.09 -11.98
CA ALA A 20 8.71 8.82 -11.27
C ALA A 20 7.69 8.72 -10.13
N ILE A 21 7.52 9.78 -9.33
CA ILE A 21 6.58 9.77 -8.21
C ILE A 21 5.12 9.66 -8.65
N SER A 22 4.76 10.11 -9.86
CA SER A 22 3.38 9.98 -10.35
C SER A 22 2.97 8.55 -10.68
N ASN A 23 3.93 7.63 -10.78
CA ASN A 23 3.67 6.21 -11.05
C ASN A 23 3.60 5.38 -9.77
N VAL A 24 3.92 5.97 -8.62
CA VAL A 24 3.84 5.28 -7.32
C VAL A 24 2.47 5.52 -6.71
N LYS A 25 1.78 4.44 -6.34
CA LYS A 25 0.54 4.50 -5.55
C LYS A 25 0.84 4.10 -4.11
N THR A 26 0.26 4.83 -3.17
CA THR A 26 0.40 4.55 -1.73
C THR A 26 -0.86 3.88 -1.20
N GLY A 27 -0.70 2.70 -0.63
CA GLY A 27 -1.73 1.99 0.10
C GLY A 27 -1.54 2.10 1.60
N GLU A 28 -2.62 2.25 2.36
CA GLU A 28 -2.58 2.25 3.82
C GLU A 28 -3.66 1.31 4.36
N ILE A 29 -3.30 0.41 5.27
CA ILE A 29 -4.24 -0.46 5.99
C ILE A 29 -4.28 -0.04 7.44
N THR A 30 -5.45 0.34 7.91
CA THR A 30 -5.69 0.74 9.30
C THR A 30 -7.07 0.27 9.78
N VAL A 31 -7.42 0.61 11.02
CA VAL A 31 -8.70 0.28 11.64
C VAL A 31 -9.52 1.55 11.83
N ALA A 32 -10.80 1.48 11.46
CA ALA A 32 -11.73 2.57 11.63
C ALA A 32 -12.04 2.83 13.12
N THR A 33 -12.06 4.11 13.50
CA THR A 33 -12.35 4.57 14.87
C THR A 33 -13.79 5.04 15.07
N ARG A 34 -14.59 4.98 14.00
CA ARG A 34 -16.03 5.28 14.01
C ARG A 34 -16.71 4.68 12.79
N SER A 35 -18.00 4.41 12.92
CA SER A 35 -18.85 4.06 11.78
C SER A 35 -19.16 5.30 10.94
N VAL A 36 -18.98 5.21 9.62
CA VAL A 36 -19.22 6.30 8.67
C VAL A 36 -19.41 5.74 7.26
N GLU A 37 -20.12 6.47 6.41
CA GLU A 37 -20.11 6.24 4.96
C GLU A 37 -19.36 7.39 4.29
N ILE A 38 -18.30 7.08 3.55
CA ILE A 38 -17.48 8.06 2.82
C ILE A 38 -17.31 7.53 1.40
N ASP A 39 -17.59 8.37 0.40
CA ASP A 39 -17.45 8.03 -1.02
C ASP A 39 -18.15 6.72 -1.42
N GLY A 40 -19.26 6.38 -0.75
CA GLY A 40 -20.04 5.15 -0.98
C GLY A 40 -19.49 3.89 -0.30
N VAL A 41 -18.40 4.00 0.47
CA VAL A 41 -17.83 2.92 1.29
C VAL A 41 -18.42 3.01 2.69
N VAL A 42 -19.19 1.98 3.08
CA VAL A 42 -19.77 1.87 4.42
C VAL A 42 -18.76 1.23 5.37
N VAL A 43 -18.30 2.01 6.33
CA VAL A 43 -17.33 1.60 7.34
C VAL A 43 -18.02 1.47 8.68
N LYS A 44 -17.70 0.40 9.41
CA LYS A 44 -18.09 0.23 10.81
C LYS A 44 -16.92 0.52 11.75
N ASP A 45 -17.23 0.99 12.94
CA ASP A 45 -16.26 1.11 14.03
C ASP A 45 -15.53 -0.22 14.27
N GLY A 46 -14.20 -0.17 14.36
CA GLY A 46 -13.33 -1.34 14.52
C GLY A 46 -13.08 -2.16 13.26
N GLN A 47 -13.65 -1.78 12.11
CA GLN A 47 -13.46 -2.50 10.85
C GLN A 47 -12.12 -2.13 10.19
N VAL A 48 -11.52 -3.08 9.45
CA VAL A 48 -10.33 -2.78 8.64
C VAL A 48 -10.73 -1.90 7.47
N ILE A 49 -9.93 -0.88 7.21
CA ILE A 49 -10.10 0.02 6.08
C ILE A 49 -8.82 0.13 5.28
N ALA A 50 -8.97 0.32 3.97
CA ALA A 50 -7.85 0.57 3.08
C ALA A 50 -7.98 1.95 2.42
N LEU A 51 -6.90 2.71 2.46
CA LEU A 51 -6.77 3.98 1.78
C LEU A 51 -5.83 3.83 0.59
N LEU A 52 -6.22 4.36 -0.55
CA LEU A 52 -5.39 4.49 -1.74
C LEU A 52 -5.14 5.99 -1.99
N ASP A 53 -3.87 6.40 -1.93
CA ASP A 53 -3.44 7.79 -2.02
C ASP A 53 -4.24 8.72 -1.08
N GLY A 54 -4.45 8.25 0.15
CA GLY A 54 -5.19 8.95 1.21
C GLY A 54 -6.72 8.94 1.06
N LYS A 55 -7.27 8.27 0.04
CA LYS A 55 -8.71 8.12 -0.15
C LYS A 55 -9.18 6.75 0.32
N LEU A 56 -10.23 6.72 1.13
CA LEU A 56 -10.85 5.47 1.56
C LEU A 56 -11.49 4.77 0.35
N VAL A 57 -11.03 3.56 0.04
CA VAL A 57 -11.50 2.78 -1.13
C VAL A 57 -12.13 1.44 -0.76
N VAL A 58 -11.82 0.90 0.41
CA VAL A 58 -12.25 -0.43 0.86
C VAL A 58 -12.52 -0.44 2.36
N SER A 59 -13.54 -1.19 2.76
CA SER A 59 -13.76 -1.67 4.13
C SER A 59 -13.77 -3.20 4.12
N ALA A 60 -13.07 -3.85 5.05
CA ALA A 60 -12.91 -5.29 5.10
C ALA A 60 -12.96 -5.83 6.54
N GLU A 61 -13.26 -7.12 6.69
CA GLU A 61 -13.29 -7.79 8.00
C GLU A 61 -11.89 -8.21 8.48
N THR A 62 -10.91 -8.33 7.57
CA THR A 62 -9.54 -8.76 7.89
C THR A 62 -8.51 -7.92 7.17
N VAL A 63 -7.30 -7.84 7.73
CA VAL A 63 -6.15 -7.15 7.14
C VAL A 63 -5.82 -7.72 5.77
N GLU A 64 -5.78 -9.05 5.65
CA GLU A 64 -5.51 -9.72 4.37
C GLU A 64 -6.52 -9.34 3.29
N GLN A 65 -7.81 -9.37 3.62
CA GLN A 65 -8.85 -8.98 2.66
C GLN A 65 -8.70 -7.51 2.26
N GLY A 66 -8.45 -6.61 3.22
CA GLY A 66 -8.20 -5.20 2.95
C GLY A 66 -7.00 -4.97 2.03
N VAL A 67 -5.91 -5.71 2.22
CA VAL A 67 -4.73 -5.66 1.35
C VAL A 67 -5.06 -6.15 -0.06
N MET A 68 -5.74 -7.28 -0.21
CA MET A 68 -6.05 -7.85 -1.52
C MET A 68 -6.99 -6.94 -2.33
N ASP A 69 -8.00 -6.39 -1.69
CA ASP A 69 -8.96 -5.47 -2.31
C ASP A 69 -8.30 -4.13 -2.66
N LEU A 70 -7.39 -3.64 -1.80
CA LEU A 70 -6.60 -2.44 -2.09
C LEU A 70 -5.74 -2.63 -3.35
N LEU A 71 -5.05 -3.76 -3.47
CA LEU A 71 -4.21 -4.07 -4.62
C LEU A 71 -5.04 -4.17 -5.92
N GLU A 72 -6.26 -4.70 -5.86
CA GLU A 72 -7.18 -4.66 -7.01
C GLU A 72 -7.58 -3.23 -7.37
N LYS A 73 -7.96 -2.40 -6.39
CA LYS A 73 -8.30 -0.98 -6.62
C LYS A 73 -7.13 -0.16 -7.13
N ALA A 74 -5.91 -0.53 -6.73
CA ALA A 74 -4.68 0.09 -7.17
C ALA A 74 -4.20 -0.43 -8.53
N GLU A 75 -4.90 -1.37 -9.16
CA GLU A 75 -4.49 -2.00 -10.42
C GLU A 75 -3.07 -2.57 -10.34
N ALA A 76 -2.73 -3.19 -9.20
CA ALA A 76 -1.37 -3.63 -8.91
C ALA A 76 -0.79 -4.58 -9.97
N ALA A 77 -1.61 -5.25 -10.77
CA ALA A 77 -1.15 -6.10 -11.88
C ALA A 77 -0.40 -5.33 -12.98
N GLU A 78 -0.60 -4.01 -13.10
CA GLU A 78 0.06 -3.14 -14.08
C GLU A 78 1.39 -2.55 -13.55
N HIS A 79 1.78 -2.91 -12.32
CA HIS A 79 2.99 -2.45 -11.65
C HIS A 79 4.04 -3.56 -11.59
N GLU A 80 5.25 -3.23 -11.16
CA GLU A 80 6.37 -4.18 -11.13
C GLU A 80 6.67 -4.65 -9.70
N ILE A 81 6.54 -3.76 -8.71
CA ILE A 81 6.98 -3.97 -7.34
C ILE A 81 5.89 -3.55 -6.34
N VAL A 82 5.67 -4.38 -5.34
CA VAL A 82 4.88 -4.06 -4.14
C VAL A 82 5.73 -4.24 -2.90
N THR A 83 5.94 -3.15 -2.15
CA THR A 83 6.65 -3.19 -0.86
C THR A 83 5.66 -3.02 0.28
N LEU A 84 5.60 -4.01 1.17
CA LEU A 84 4.77 -4.01 2.37
C LEU A 84 5.60 -3.58 3.59
N PHE A 85 5.26 -2.44 4.17
CA PHE A 85 5.82 -1.96 5.43
C PHE A 85 4.84 -2.29 6.56
N TYR A 86 5.12 -3.31 7.38
CA TYR A 86 4.24 -3.68 8.48
C TYR A 86 4.51 -2.87 9.75
N GLY A 87 3.44 -2.52 10.47
CA GLY A 87 3.52 -1.68 11.66
C GLY A 87 3.54 -2.41 13.00
N GLU A 88 3.50 -1.63 14.08
CA GLU A 88 3.44 -2.15 15.44
C GLU A 88 2.14 -2.94 15.64
N GLY A 89 2.26 -4.18 16.11
CA GLY A 89 1.12 -5.09 16.30
C GLY A 89 0.94 -6.13 15.20
N MET A 90 1.77 -6.10 14.14
CA MET A 90 1.91 -7.22 13.20
C MET A 90 3.23 -7.95 13.38
N THR A 91 3.19 -9.28 13.34
CA THR A 91 4.41 -10.08 13.35
C THR A 91 4.99 -10.20 11.94
N HIS A 92 6.32 -10.36 11.86
CA HIS A 92 6.99 -10.66 10.60
C HIS A 92 6.42 -11.92 9.92
N VAL A 93 6.01 -12.92 10.71
CA VAL A 93 5.41 -14.16 10.20
C VAL A 93 4.06 -13.89 9.53
N GLU A 94 3.18 -13.11 10.16
CA GLU A 94 1.88 -12.75 9.57
C GLU A 94 2.05 -11.89 8.33
N ALA A 95 3.00 -10.95 8.34
CA ALA A 95 3.28 -10.10 7.18
C ALA A 95 3.76 -10.93 5.98
N ASN A 96 4.69 -11.87 6.20
CA ASN A 96 5.13 -12.78 5.14
C ASN A 96 4.02 -13.70 4.65
N ARG A 97 3.13 -14.17 5.54
CA ARG A 97 1.97 -14.98 5.13
C ARG A 97 1.08 -14.23 4.14
N ILE A 98 0.82 -12.94 4.38
CA ILE A 98 0.04 -12.09 3.46
C ILE A 98 0.83 -11.83 2.17
N ALA A 99 2.15 -11.58 2.27
CA ALA A 99 3.02 -11.44 1.11
C ALA A 99 2.98 -12.68 0.19
N ASP A 100 2.97 -13.88 0.76
CA ASP A 100 2.88 -15.14 -0.02
C ASP A 100 1.54 -15.28 -0.74
N VAL A 101 0.44 -14.82 -0.12
CA VAL A 101 -0.87 -14.75 -0.78
C VAL A 101 -0.85 -13.79 -1.97
N ILE A 102 -0.19 -12.65 -1.83
CA ILE A 102 -0.02 -11.68 -2.92
C ILE A 102 0.82 -12.31 -4.05
N ARG A 103 1.97 -12.91 -3.73
CA ARG A 103 2.84 -13.58 -4.71
C ARG A 103 2.11 -14.70 -5.48
N ALA A 104 1.23 -15.43 -4.80
CA ALA A 104 0.44 -16.48 -5.44
C ALA A 104 -0.61 -15.92 -6.42
N LYS A 105 -1.19 -14.74 -6.14
CA LYS A 105 -2.17 -14.09 -7.01
C LYS A 105 -1.53 -13.30 -8.16
N TYR A 106 -0.42 -12.62 -7.87
CA TYR A 106 0.28 -11.74 -8.80
C TYR A 106 1.68 -12.27 -9.10
N SER A 107 1.77 -13.24 -10.02
CA SER A 107 3.04 -13.91 -10.34
C SER A 107 4.08 -13.01 -11.01
N SER A 108 3.66 -11.86 -11.55
CA SER A 108 4.54 -10.88 -12.18
C SER A 108 5.08 -9.82 -11.22
N LEU A 109 4.52 -9.72 -10.01
CA LEU A 109 4.93 -8.71 -9.03
C LEU A 109 6.10 -9.21 -8.18
N GLU A 110 7.11 -8.36 -8.05
CA GLU A 110 8.09 -8.49 -6.99
C GLU A 110 7.47 -8.00 -5.68
N VAL A 111 7.36 -8.89 -4.68
CA VAL A 111 6.76 -8.55 -3.39
C VAL A 111 7.85 -8.51 -2.32
N GLU A 112 8.08 -7.33 -1.77
CA GLU A 112 9.01 -7.08 -0.68
C GLU A 112 8.26 -6.87 0.64
N VAL A 113 8.90 -7.24 1.75
CA VAL A 113 8.36 -7.03 3.10
C VAL A 113 9.44 -6.36 3.94
N GLN A 114 9.09 -5.22 4.53
CA GLN A 114 9.97 -4.41 5.36
C GLN A 114 9.30 -4.11 6.71
N GLU A 115 10.10 -4.00 7.77
CA GLU A 115 9.60 -3.55 9.06
C GLU A 115 9.43 -2.03 9.04
N GLY A 116 8.20 -1.55 9.20
CA GLY A 116 7.86 -0.13 9.21
C GLY A 116 7.69 0.45 10.62
N ALA A 117 7.30 -0.38 11.60
CA ALA A 117 7.08 0.01 13.00
C ALA A 117 6.13 1.21 13.18
N GLN A 118 5.14 1.36 12.30
CA GLN A 118 4.13 2.42 12.44
C GLN A 118 3.12 2.06 13.54
N PRO A 119 2.77 2.97 14.46
CA PRO A 119 1.94 2.66 15.62
C PRO A 119 0.44 2.47 15.32
N HIS A 120 -0.04 2.99 14.17
CA HIS A 120 -1.48 3.05 13.86
C HIS A 120 -1.87 2.35 12.56
N TYR A 121 -0.90 1.87 11.79
CA TYR A 121 -1.13 1.24 10.50
C TYR A 121 -0.64 -0.20 10.57
N GLN A 122 -1.48 -1.14 10.17
CA GLN A 122 -1.03 -2.53 10.03
C GLN A 122 -0.07 -2.66 8.85
N PHE A 123 -0.38 -1.96 7.75
CA PHE A 123 0.51 -1.82 6.60
C PHE A 123 0.51 -0.40 6.05
N ILE A 124 1.69 0.03 5.60
CA ILE A 124 1.84 0.99 4.51
C ILE A 124 2.38 0.21 3.31
N ILE A 125 1.86 0.48 2.12
CA ILE A 125 2.13 -0.29 0.91
C ILE A 125 2.58 0.68 -0.18
N SER A 126 3.75 0.42 -0.74
CA SER A 126 4.20 1.07 -1.98
C SER A 126 3.86 0.17 -3.15
N ILE A 127 3.24 0.72 -4.20
CA ILE A 127 2.90 0.01 -5.43
C ILE A 127 3.51 0.82 -6.57
N GLU A 128 4.54 0.28 -7.23
CA GLU A 128 5.25 0.97 -8.31
C GLU A 128 5.59 0.08 -9.50
#